data_AF-A0A9D1JW76-F1
#
_entry.id   AF-A0A9D1JW76-F1
#
_cell.length_a   1.000
_cell.length_b   1.000
_cell.length_c   1.000
_cell.angle_alpha   90.00
_cell.angle_beta   90.00
_cell.angle_gamma   90.00
#
_symmetry.space_group_name_H-M   'P 1'
#
loop_
_entity.id
_entity.type
_entity.pdbx_description
1 polymer ?
#
loop_
_entity_poly.entity_id
_entity_poly.type
_entity_poly.pdbx_seq_one_letter_code
_entity_poly.pdbx_strand_id
1 'polypeptide(L)'
;MKFLKKYLKFFIGIAVLIFAVVVFFFAMRSSDLENGTLKQWRGADLNRRTAAAQILAASEENLDLLVQCVDKIATLPESGEMAVRDAVALCYTGIQVNQNN
;
A
#
# COMPACT_ATOMS: atom_id res chain seq x y z
N MET A 1 -5.24 -47.33 16.06
CA MET A 1 -5.70 -45.96 16.45
C MET A 1 -4.61 -44.99 16.89
N LYS A 2 -3.56 -45.38 17.65
CA LYS A 2 -2.51 -44.44 18.12
C LYS A 2 -1.67 -43.82 16.99
N PHE A 3 -1.29 -44.61 15.99
CA PHE A 3 -0.51 -44.13 14.84
C PHE A 3 -1.30 -43.14 13.95
N LEU A 4 -2.58 -43.42 13.69
CA LEU A 4 -3.44 -42.55 12.89
C LEU A 4 -3.58 -41.14 13.49
N LYS A 5 -3.72 -41.04 14.82
CA LYS A 5 -3.77 -39.76 15.54
C LYS A 5 -2.44 -38.99 15.47
N LYS A 6 -1.31 -39.69 15.36
CA LYS A 6 0.03 -39.09 15.29
C LYS A 6 0.27 -38.45 13.92
N TYR A 7 -0.09 -39.13 12.83
CA TYR A 7 -0.03 -38.58 11.48
C TYR A 7 -1.00 -37.41 11.29
N LEU A 8 -2.20 -37.49 11.85
CA LEU A 8 -3.18 -36.40 11.78
C LEU A 8 -2.67 -35.11 12.44
N LYS A 9 -2.07 -35.21 13.63
CA LYS A 9 -1.47 -34.04 14.32
C LYS A 9 -0.31 -33.43 13.53
N PHE A 10 0.50 -34.27 12.89
CA PHE A 10 1.60 -33.81 12.04
C PHE A 10 1.07 -33.04 10.81
N PHE A 11 0.02 -33.54 10.17
CA PHE A 11 -0.65 -32.87 9.06
C PHE A 11 -1.25 -31.51 9.44
N ILE A 12 -1.91 -31.44 10.60
CA ILE A 12 -2.45 -30.17 11.13
C ILE A 12 -1.32 -29.18 11.40
N GLY A 13 -0.21 -29.63 11.97
CA GLY A 13 0.97 -28.78 12.18
C GLY A 13 1.52 -28.19 10.88
N ILE A 14 1.65 -29.00 9.83
CA ILE A 14 2.08 -28.54 8.51
C ILE A 14 1.06 -27.55 7.92
N ALA A 15 -0.23 -27.86 8.00
CA ALA A 15 -1.28 -26.99 7.47
C ALA A 15 -1.29 -25.60 8.14
N VAL A 16 -1.10 -25.55 9.46
CA VAL A 16 -0.99 -24.29 10.21
C VAL A 16 0.27 -23.51 9.78
N LEU A 17 1.39 -24.21 9.58
CA LEU A 17 2.64 -23.58 9.16
C LEU A 17 2.53 -22.99 7.75
N ILE A 18 1.91 -23.71 6.82
CA ILE A 18 1.61 -23.20 5.48
C ILE A 18 0.67 -21.98 5.57
N PHE A 19 -0.38 -22.05 6.38
CA PHE A 19 -1.31 -20.95 6.55
C PHE A 19 -0.63 -19.69 7.11
N ALA A 20 0.25 -19.86 8.10
CA ALA A 20 1.04 -18.75 8.64
C ALA A 20 1.95 -18.11 7.59
N VAL A 21 2.62 -18.91 6.75
CA VAL A 21 3.45 -18.41 5.64
C VAL A 21 2.60 -17.63 4.63
N VAL A 22 1.44 -18.15 4.25
CA VAL A 22 0.53 -17.49 3.31
C VAL A 22 0.08 -16.14 3.86
N VAL A 23 -0.43 -16.09 5.10
CA VAL A 23 -0.88 -14.85 5.74
C VAL A 23 0.27 -13.84 5.83
N PHE A 24 1.47 -14.29 6.20
CA PHE A 24 2.65 -13.44 6.27
C PHE A 24 3.06 -12.87 4.90
N PHE A 25 2.96 -13.67 3.84
CA PHE A 25 3.26 -13.23 2.48
C PHE A 25 2.27 -12.17 1.98
N PHE A 26 0.97 -12.36 2.27
CA PHE A 26 -0.06 -11.36 1.97
C PHE A 26 0.10 -10.10 2.80
N ALA A 27 0.48 -10.22 4.08
CA ALA A 27 0.76 -9.08 4.96
C ALA A 27 1.96 -8.26 4.45
N MET A 28 3.07 -8.91 4.09
CA MET A 28 4.24 -8.21 3.52
C MET A 28 3.94 -7.55 2.17
N ARG A 29 3.20 -8.21 1.27
CA ARG A 29 2.81 -7.61 -0.01
C ARG A 29 1.92 -6.38 0.16
N SER A 30 1.19 -6.31 1.28
CA SER A 30 0.41 -5.13 1.63
C SER A 30 1.28 -4.02 2.22
N SER A 31 2.53 -4.24 2.63
CA SER A 31 3.21 -3.34 3.57
C SER A 31 3.73 -2.03 2.96
N ASP A 32 3.95 -1.91 1.65
CA ASP A 32 4.61 -0.72 1.09
C ASP A 32 3.80 -0.07 -0.03
N LEU A 33 2.82 0.75 0.35
CA LEU A 33 2.16 1.63 -0.61
C LEU A 33 3.11 2.76 -1.07
N GLU A 34 4.00 3.19 -0.16
CA GLU A 34 4.98 4.25 -0.36
C GLU A 34 6.07 3.90 -1.38
N ASN A 35 6.41 2.62 -1.50
CA ASN A 35 7.40 2.14 -2.47
C ASN A 35 6.72 1.46 -3.68
N GLY A 36 5.41 1.57 -3.77
CA GLY A 36 4.60 0.97 -4.81
C GLY A 36 4.39 1.87 -6.03
N THR A 37 3.59 1.35 -6.97
CA THR A 37 3.15 2.09 -8.16
C THR A 37 1.74 2.67 -8.00
N LEU A 38 1.35 3.61 -8.86
CA LEU A 38 -0.01 4.17 -8.88
C LEU A 38 -1.10 3.12 -9.14
N LYS A 39 -0.73 1.96 -9.73
CA LYS A 39 -1.65 0.80 -9.82
C LYS A 39 -1.99 0.24 -8.45
N GLN A 40 -1.01 0.15 -7.54
CA GLN A 40 -1.23 -0.30 -6.17
C GLN A 40 -1.94 0.77 -5.34
N TRP A 41 -1.65 2.05 -5.59
CA TRP A 41 -2.36 3.18 -5.00
C TRP A 41 -3.88 3.08 -5.20
N ARG A 42 -4.34 2.87 -6.44
CA ARG A 42 -5.78 2.71 -6.75
C ARG A 42 -6.45 1.52 -6.08
N GLY A 43 -5.69 0.48 -5.73
CA GLY A 43 -6.20 -0.70 -5.06
C GLY A 43 -6.25 -0.57 -3.53
N ALA A 44 -5.66 0.47 -2.95
CA ALA A 44 -5.61 0.66 -1.50
C ALA A 44 -6.80 1.47 -0.99
N ASP A 45 -7.19 1.24 0.27
CA ASP A 45 -8.22 2.02 0.96
C ASP A 45 -7.80 3.48 1.19
N LEU A 46 -8.78 4.39 1.34
CA LEU A 46 -8.54 5.81 1.54
C LEU A 46 -7.60 6.09 2.73
N ASN A 47 -7.84 5.47 3.89
CA ASN A 47 -7.01 5.65 5.08
C ASN A 47 -5.53 5.28 4.83
N ARG A 48 -5.28 4.26 3.99
CA ARG A 48 -3.92 3.83 3.65
C ARG A 48 -3.24 4.79 2.69
N ARG A 49 -3.99 5.36 1.75
CA ARG A 49 -3.51 6.42 0.85
C ARG A 49 -3.17 7.69 1.63
N THR A 50 -4.03 8.09 2.56
CA THR A 50 -3.80 9.26 3.42
C THR A 50 -2.57 9.08 4.30
N ALA A 51 -2.41 7.91 4.93
CA ALA A 51 -1.21 7.60 5.73
C ALA A 51 0.06 7.60 4.86
N ALA A 52 0.02 7.00 3.67
CA ALA A 52 1.15 7.01 2.75
C ALA A 52 1.49 8.43 2.25
N ALA A 53 0.48 9.24 1.94
CA ALA A 53 0.66 10.65 1.57
C ALA A 53 1.32 11.46 2.69
N GLN A 54 0.91 11.26 3.94
CA GLN A 54 1.49 11.91 5.12
C GLN A 54 2.95 11.52 5.34
N ILE A 55 3.26 10.23 5.21
CA ILE A 55 4.63 9.73 5.34
C ILE A 55 5.52 10.27 4.21
N LEU A 56 5.01 10.31 2.99
CA LEU A 56 5.77 10.76 1.81
C LEU A 56 5.95 12.28 1.74
N ALA A 57 4.95 13.05 2.14
CA ALA A 57 5.01 14.52 2.19
C ALA A 57 5.71 15.03 3.46
N ALA A 58 5.87 14.19 4.48
CA ALA A 58 6.35 14.56 5.81
C ALA A 58 5.59 15.77 6.40
N SER A 59 4.30 15.90 6.07
CA SER A 59 3.43 17.01 6.45
C SER A 59 1.99 16.55 6.59
N GLU A 60 1.26 17.18 7.51
CA GLU A 60 -0.20 17.02 7.67
C GLU A 60 -1.01 18.04 6.87
N GLU A 61 -0.34 19.06 6.32
CA GLU A 61 -0.99 20.13 5.58
C GLU A 61 -1.49 19.63 4.23
N ASN A 62 -2.73 20.00 3.89
CA ASN A 62 -3.35 19.71 2.60
C ASN A 62 -3.38 18.22 2.23
N LEU A 63 -3.35 17.30 3.20
CA LEU A 63 -3.35 15.85 2.93
C LEU A 63 -4.49 15.41 2.03
N ASP A 64 -5.70 15.93 2.25
CA ASP A 64 -6.85 15.63 1.39
C ASP A 64 -6.65 16.09 -0.05
N LEU A 65 -6.07 17.29 -0.24
CA LEU A 65 -5.75 17.80 -1.58
C LEU A 65 -4.64 16.99 -2.24
N LEU A 66 -3.67 16.53 -1.45
CA LEU A 66 -2.55 15.74 -1.91
C LEU A 66 -3.02 14.34 -2.36
N VAL A 67 -3.84 13.67 -1.56
CA VAL A 67 -4.46 12.39 -1.94
C VAL A 67 -5.33 12.54 -3.18
N GLN A 68 -6.14 13.60 -3.26
CA GLN A 68 -6.97 13.88 -4.45
C GLN A 68 -6.12 14.11 -5.70
N CYS A 69 -5.01 14.83 -5.58
CA CYS A 69 -4.10 15.06 -6.70
C CYS A 69 -3.46 13.74 -7.17
N VAL A 70 -2.97 12.91 -6.26
CA VAL A 70 -2.39 11.59 -6.61
C VAL A 70 -3.45 10.67 -7.21
N ASP A 71 -4.68 10.69 -6.68
CA ASP A 71 -5.81 9.95 -7.24
C ASP A 71 -6.11 10.38 -8.69
N LYS A 72 -6.04 11.69 -8.99
CA LYS A 72 -6.19 12.20 -10.36
C LYS A 72 -5.06 11.72 -11.27
N ILE A 73 -3.80 11.78 -10.82
CA ILE A 73 -2.67 11.27 -11.61
C ILE A 73 -2.85 9.76 -11.87
N ALA A 74 -3.31 9.01 -10.86
CA ALA A 74 -3.54 7.57 -10.99
C ALA A 74 -4.68 7.20 -11.97
N THR A 75 -5.52 8.15 -12.38
CA THR A 75 -6.54 7.96 -13.44
C THR A 75 -6.03 8.22 -14.85
N LEU A 76 -4.84 8.81 -15.01
CA LEU A 76 -4.26 9.05 -16.33
C LEU A 76 -3.92 7.73 -17.05
N PRO A 77 -4.05 7.66 -18.38
CA PRO A 77 -3.56 6.53 -19.14
C PRO A 77 -2.05 6.38 -18.96
N GLU A 78 -1.57 5.14 -18.87
CA GLU A 78 -0.15 4.78 -18.71
C GLU A 78 0.53 5.21 -17.38
N SER A 79 -0.14 5.95 -16.50
CA SER A 79 0.44 6.35 -15.21
C SER A 79 0.55 5.20 -14.19
N GLY A 80 -0.01 4.03 -14.49
CA GLY A 80 -0.04 2.89 -13.57
C GLY A 80 1.31 2.35 -13.13
N GLU A 81 2.36 2.56 -13.94
CA GLU A 81 3.75 2.16 -13.62
C GLU A 81 4.55 3.27 -12.93
N MET A 82 4.00 4.49 -12.82
CA MET A 82 4.63 5.59 -12.09
C MET A 82 4.72 5.24 -10.60
N ALA A 83 5.85 5.56 -9.98
CA ALA A 83 6.03 5.39 -8.55
C ALA A 83 5.13 6.37 -7.78
N VAL A 84 4.54 5.92 -6.67
CA VAL A 84 3.69 6.77 -5.82
C VAL A 84 4.47 8.00 -5.31
N ARG A 85 5.76 7.82 -4.98
CA ARG A 85 6.66 8.90 -4.54
C ARG A 85 6.73 10.05 -5.54
N ASP A 86 6.86 9.74 -6.82
CA ASP A 86 7.00 10.76 -7.86
C ASP A 86 5.71 11.57 -8.00
N ALA A 87 4.57 10.88 -7.99
CA ALA A 87 3.26 11.52 -8.02
C ALA A 87 3.00 12.40 -6.78
N VAL A 88 3.37 11.91 -5.59
CA VAL A 88 3.26 12.69 -4.35
C VAL A 88 4.18 13.92 -4.38
N ALA A 89 5.42 13.78 -4.83
CA ALA A 89 6.36 14.90 -4.95
C ALA A 89 5.84 15.97 -5.93
N LEU A 90 5.30 15.56 -7.08
CA LEU A 90 4.67 16.45 -8.07
C LEU A 90 3.46 17.19 -7.46
N CYS A 91 2.58 16.47 -6.77
CA CYS A 91 1.42 17.08 -6.13
C CYS A 91 1.81 18.03 -5.00
N TYR A 92 2.75 17.64 -4.15
CA TYR A 92 3.20 18.44 -3.02
C TYR A 92 3.85 19.76 -3.47
N THR A 93 4.76 19.68 -4.45
CA THR A 93 5.41 20.87 -5.02
C THR A 93 4.40 21.80 -5.69
N GLY A 94 3.42 21.26 -6.42
CA GLY A 94 2.35 22.05 -7.02
C GLY A 94 1.48 22.78 -5.99
N ILE A 95 1.14 22.11 -4.88
CA ILE A 95 0.37 22.72 -3.78
C ILE A 95 1.18 23.86 -3.13
N GLN A 96 2.47 23.65 -2.85
CA GLN A 96 3.31 24.69 -2.26
C GLN A 96 3.44 25.93 -3.14
N VAL A 97 3.61 25.74 -4.46
CA VAL A 97 3.70 26.88 -5.41
C VAL A 97 2.39 27.66 -5.46
N ASN A 98 1.24 26.99 -5.35
CA ASN A 98 -0.06 27.64 -5.33
C ASN A 98 -0.34 28.40 -4.01
N GLN A 99 0.25 27.97 -2.89
CA GLN A 99 0.09 28.65 -1.60
C GLN A 99 1.04 29.84 -1.42
N ASN A 100 2.16 29.86 -2.13
CA ASN A 100 3.19 30.91 -2.06
C ASN A 100 3.03 32.02 -3.12
N ASN A 101 2.00 31.95 -3.96
CA ASN A 101 1.58 33.00 -4.93
C ASN A 101 0.26 33.61 -4.49
#